data_AF-A0A9D9CDD5-F1
#
_entry.id   AF-A0A9D9CDD5-F1
#
_cell.length_a   1.000
_cell.length_b   1.000
_cell.length_c   1.000
_cell.angle_alpha   90.00
_cell.angle_beta   90.00
_cell.angle_gamma   90.00
#
_symmetry.space_group_name_H-M   'P 1'
#
loop_
_entity.id
_entity.type
_entity.pdbx_description
1 polymer ?
#
loop_
_entity_poly.entity_id
_entity_poly.type
_entity_poly.pdbx_seq_one_letter_code
_entity_poly.pdbx_strand_id
1 'polypeptide(L)'
;MKKISLLALAALMMSACCCKDKTVTVNVTNESDLVRKSENVELCLGKLQAALKAGEDAQFVVYNPEGEEIPSQIVSDCKDAKKLLFQVDLDANASAVYSIKVGTPQAYPTQAQTTFMPRRKDDISWENDRSIFRMYGPALATDKTEPLISGGLD
;
A
#
# COMPACT_ATOMS: atom_id res chain seq x y z
N MET A 1 1.23 -75.79 -16.70
CA MET A 1 2.65 -75.54 -16.34
C MET A 1 3.02 -74.12 -16.75
N LYS A 2 3.76 -73.41 -15.87
CA LYS A 2 4.30 -72.03 -15.97
C LYS A 2 3.23 -70.92 -15.84
N LYS A 3 2.97 -70.30 -14.68
CA LYS A 3 3.76 -69.46 -13.74
C LYS A 3 4.25 -68.12 -14.33
N ILE A 4 4.21 -67.09 -13.46
CA ILE A 4 4.78 -65.73 -13.48
C ILE A 4 3.69 -64.66 -13.77
N SER A 5 3.12 -63.88 -12.84
CA SER A 5 3.55 -63.12 -11.64
C SER A 5 3.68 -61.61 -11.94
N LEU A 6 2.89 -60.83 -11.17
CA LEU A 6 2.99 -59.41 -10.74
C LEU A 6 3.73 -58.40 -11.63
N LEU A 7 3.07 -57.26 -11.91
CA LEU A 7 3.63 -55.94 -11.58
C LEU A 7 2.48 -54.96 -11.31
N ALA A 8 2.35 -54.55 -10.05
CA ALA A 8 1.48 -53.46 -9.62
C ALA A 8 2.12 -52.12 -9.97
N LEU A 9 1.43 -51.29 -10.74
CA LEU A 9 1.80 -49.89 -10.93
C LEU A 9 0.79 -49.03 -10.17
N ALA A 10 1.09 -48.78 -8.89
CA ALA A 10 0.42 -47.78 -8.10
C ALA A 10 0.77 -46.41 -8.68
N ALA A 11 -0.16 -45.79 -9.41
CA ALA A 11 -0.08 -44.38 -9.76
C ALA A 11 -0.26 -43.57 -8.47
N LEU A 12 0.85 -43.22 -7.84
CA LEU A 12 0.88 -42.25 -6.76
C LEU A 12 0.63 -40.86 -7.38
N MET A 13 -0.64 -40.50 -7.58
CA MET A 13 -1.03 -39.11 -7.74
C MET A 13 -0.72 -38.42 -6.41
N MET A 14 0.48 -37.84 -6.30
CA MET A 14 0.74 -36.79 -5.34
C MET A 14 -0.13 -35.59 -5.72
N SER A 15 -1.34 -35.58 -5.18
CA SER A 15 -2.13 -34.38 -4.99
C SER A 15 -1.30 -33.44 -4.10
N ALA A 16 -0.50 -32.60 -4.73
CA ALA A 16 0.06 -31.41 -4.13
C ALA A 16 -1.11 -30.46 -3.81
N CYS A 17 -1.82 -30.77 -2.72
CA CYS A 17 -2.94 -29.97 -2.25
C CYS A 17 -2.38 -28.70 -1.61
N CYS A 18 -2.25 -27.68 -2.46
CA CYS A 18 -2.41 -26.26 -2.19
C CYS A 18 -2.03 -25.80 -0.78
N CYS A 19 -0.79 -25.32 -0.64
CA CYS A 19 -0.53 -24.21 0.27
C CYS A 19 -1.32 -23.01 -0.25
N LYS A 20 -2.61 -22.88 0.09
CA LYS A 20 -3.33 -21.64 -0.18
C LYS A 20 -2.66 -20.56 0.65
N ASP A 21 -2.02 -19.62 -0.02
CA ASP A 21 -1.51 -18.42 0.62
C ASP A 21 -2.64 -17.79 1.42
N LYS A 22 -2.39 -17.53 2.70
CA LYS A 22 -3.39 -16.90 3.56
C LYS A 22 -3.75 -15.55 2.97
N THR A 23 -5.04 -15.33 2.86
CA THR A 23 -5.63 -14.13 2.30
C THR A 23 -6.58 -13.56 3.32
N VAL A 24 -6.50 -12.25 3.56
CA VAL A 24 -7.49 -11.48 4.32
C VAL A 24 -8.37 -10.74 3.34
N THR A 25 -9.68 -10.84 3.49
CA THR A 25 -10.64 -10.06 2.71
C THR A 25 -11.11 -8.85 3.51
N VAL A 26 -11.21 -7.71 2.84
CA VAL A 26 -11.62 -6.43 3.43
C VAL A 26 -12.83 -5.95 2.64
N ASN A 27 -13.99 -5.95 3.28
CA ASN A 27 -15.20 -5.37 2.71
C ASN A 27 -15.24 -3.88 3.05
N VAL A 28 -15.26 -3.03 2.02
CA VAL A 28 -15.34 -1.58 2.16
C VAL A 28 -16.70 -1.15 1.64
N THR A 29 -17.44 -0.40 2.43
CA THR A 29 -18.79 0.08 2.10
C THR A 29 -18.82 1.59 2.15
N ASN A 30 -19.37 2.22 1.12
CA ASN A 30 -19.73 3.62 1.10
C ASN A 30 -21.22 3.75 1.40
N GLU A 31 -21.58 4.12 2.62
CA GLU A 31 -22.97 4.32 3.05
C GLU A 31 -23.52 5.71 2.71
N SER A 32 -22.75 6.54 2.02
CA SER A 32 -23.17 7.90 1.65
C SER A 32 -23.79 7.94 0.25
N ASP A 33 -24.61 8.96 0.02
CA ASP A 33 -25.20 9.27 -1.30
C ASP A 33 -24.22 9.94 -2.28
N LEU A 34 -22.94 10.06 -1.89
CA LEU A 34 -21.90 10.67 -2.69
C LEU A 34 -20.96 9.59 -3.22
N VAL A 35 -20.49 9.76 -4.46
CA VAL A 35 -19.39 8.98 -5.01
C VAL A 35 -18.11 9.35 -4.25
N ARG A 36 -17.37 8.33 -3.80
CA ARG A 36 -16.08 8.47 -3.12
C ARG A 36 -14.98 8.01 -4.07
N LYS A 37 -14.13 8.95 -4.48
CA LYS A 37 -12.99 8.72 -5.37
C LYS A 37 -11.69 8.92 -4.62
N SER A 38 -10.76 8.00 -4.80
CA SER A 38 -9.43 8.01 -4.15
C SER A 38 -9.51 8.15 -2.63
N GLU A 39 -10.53 7.53 -2.01
CA GLU A 39 -10.73 7.59 -0.57
C GLU A 39 -9.75 6.62 0.12
N ASN A 40 -9.14 7.06 1.22
CA ASN A 40 -8.13 6.31 1.93
C ASN A 40 -8.75 5.26 2.86
N VAL A 41 -8.33 4.01 2.73
CA VAL A 41 -8.65 2.92 3.66
C VAL A 41 -7.43 2.62 4.52
N GLU A 42 -7.62 2.69 5.84
CA GLU A 42 -6.58 2.44 6.83
C GLU A 42 -6.84 1.14 7.60
N LEU A 43 -5.86 0.24 7.61
CA LEU A 43 -5.92 -0.99 8.39
C LEU A 43 -4.79 -1.03 9.41
N CYS A 44 -5.12 -1.39 10.66
CA CYS A 44 -4.11 -1.60 11.70
C CYS A 44 -3.18 -2.76 11.30
N LEU A 45 -1.89 -2.48 11.14
CA LEU A 45 -0.92 -3.46 10.62
C LEU A 45 -0.79 -4.67 11.55
N GLY A 46 -0.79 -4.46 12.87
CA GLY A 46 -0.70 -5.56 13.84
C GLY A 46 -1.87 -6.54 13.77
N LYS A 47 -3.10 -6.04 13.53
CA LYS A 47 -4.28 -6.91 13.32
C LYS A 47 -4.16 -7.71 12.03
N LEU A 48 -3.68 -7.07 10.96
CA LEU A 48 -3.46 -7.70 9.67
C LEU A 48 -2.38 -8.79 9.75
N GLN A 49 -1.24 -8.49 10.39
CA GLN A 49 -0.16 -9.43 10.64
C GLN A 49 -0.64 -10.64 11.45
N ALA A 50 -1.41 -10.42 12.51
CA ALA A 50 -1.99 -11.49 13.32
C ALA A 50 -2.94 -12.38 12.48
N ALA A 51 -3.81 -11.78 11.67
CA ALA A 51 -4.75 -12.52 10.81
C ALA A 51 -4.03 -13.37 9.75
N LEU A 52 -2.97 -12.82 9.15
CA LEU A 52 -2.16 -13.53 8.13
C LEU A 52 -1.10 -14.46 8.75
N LYS A 53 -0.87 -14.38 10.07
CA LYS A 53 0.28 -14.98 10.76
C LYS A 53 1.62 -14.57 10.11
N ALA A 54 1.73 -13.28 9.78
CA ALA A 54 2.90 -12.68 9.14
C ALA A 54 3.89 -12.13 10.18
N GLY A 55 5.17 -12.05 9.82
CA GLY A 55 6.21 -11.45 10.66
C GLY A 55 6.15 -9.92 10.69
N GLU A 56 7.00 -9.31 11.53
CA GLU A 56 7.05 -7.85 11.72
C GLU A 56 7.45 -7.09 10.44
N ASP A 57 8.40 -7.65 9.69
CA ASP A 57 8.93 -7.08 8.44
C ASP A 57 8.17 -7.54 7.19
N ALA A 58 7.03 -8.23 7.37
CA ALA A 58 6.23 -8.69 6.25
C ALA A 58 5.70 -7.50 5.44
N GLN A 59 5.78 -7.63 4.12
CA GLN A 59 5.13 -6.75 3.17
C GLN A 59 3.78 -7.35 2.75
N PHE A 60 2.89 -6.50 2.26
CA PHE A 60 1.52 -6.86 1.90
C PHE A 60 1.18 -6.34 0.52
N VAL A 61 0.49 -7.17 -0.25
CA VAL A 61 -0.05 -6.81 -1.56
C VAL A 61 -1.56 -6.73 -1.44
N VAL A 62 -2.14 -5.65 -1.95
CA VAL A 62 -3.59 -5.41 -1.97
C VAL A 62 -4.10 -5.59 -3.38
N TYR A 63 -5.16 -6.38 -3.54
CA TYR A 63 -5.83 -6.62 -4.80
C TYR A 63 -7.25 -6.05 -4.77
N ASN A 64 -7.65 -5.40 -5.86
CA ASN A 64 -9.02 -4.93 -6.10
C ASN A 64 -9.97 -6.10 -6.41
N PRO A 65 -11.30 -5.86 -6.54
CA PRO A 65 -12.27 -6.89 -6.90
C PRO A 65 -11.97 -7.59 -8.24
N GLU A 66 -11.31 -6.89 -9.17
CA GLU A 66 -10.90 -7.40 -10.47
C GLU A 66 -9.67 -8.32 -10.40
N GLY A 67 -9.01 -8.40 -9.23
CA GLY A 67 -7.82 -9.21 -8.99
C GLY A 67 -6.52 -8.53 -9.40
N GLU A 68 -6.53 -7.22 -9.63
CA GLU A 68 -5.38 -6.40 -9.97
C GLU A 68 -4.73 -5.85 -8.69
N GLU A 69 -3.40 -5.84 -8.66
CA GLU A 69 -2.64 -5.22 -7.58
C GLU A 69 -2.76 -3.69 -7.63
N ILE A 70 -3.12 -3.09 -6.50
CA ILE A 70 -3.28 -1.63 -6.38
C ILE A 70 -2.22 -1.01 -5.46
N PRO A 71 -1.88 0.28 -5.66
CA PRO A 71 -0.97 1.00 -4.79
C PRO A 71 -1.34 0.90 -3.31
N SER A 72 -0.38 0.48 -2.51
CA SER A 72 -0.52 0.40 -1.06
C SER A 72 0.78 0.77 -0.37
N GLN A 73 0.67 1.30 0.85
CA GLN A 73 1.80 1.78 1.63
C GLN A 73 1.62 1.44 3.11
N ILE A 74 2.70 1.01 3.76
CA ILE A 74 2.75 0.95 5.22
C ILE A 74 3.18 2.33 5.73
N VAL A 75 2.33 2.96 6.54
CA VAL A 75 2.60 4.26 7.17
C VAL A 75 2.69 4.08 8.68
N SER A 76 3.60 4.81 9.32
CA SER A 76 3.68 4.87 10.78
C SER A 76 2.91 6.10 11.26
N ASP A 77 1.92 5.90 12.11
CA ASP A 77 1.38 7.00 12.93
C ASP A 77 2.50 7.46 13.88
N CYS A 78 2.63 8.75 14.15
CA CYS A 78 3.70 9.34 14.98
C CYS A 78 3.75 8.80 16.43
N LYS A 79 2.82 7.90 16.78
CA LYS A 79 2.68 7.19 18.07
C LYS A 79 2.93 5.67 17.95
N ASP A 80 3.83 5.26 17.04
CA ASP A 80 4.30 3.88 16.81
C ASP A 80 3.32 2.90 16.15
N ALA A 81 2.04 3.28 15.97
CA ALA A 81 1.07 2.41 15.31
C ALA A 81 1.25 2.41 13.79
N LYS A 82 1.78 1.32 13.24
CA LYS A 82 1.82 1.11 11.78
C LYS A 82 0.44 0.78 11.22
N LYS A 83 0.13 1.33 10.05
CA LYS A 83 -1.10 1.10 9.29
C LYS A 83 -0.76 0.72 7.86
N LEU A 84 -1.56 -0.15 7.25
CA LEU A 84 -1.58 -0.34 5.80
C LEU A 84 -2.61 0.62 5.22
N LEU A 85 -2.18 1.42 4.25
CA LEU A 85 -2.98 2.41 3.54
C LEU A 85 -3.11 1.99 2.07
N PHE A 86 -4.31 2.09 1.52
CA PHE A 86 -4.58 1.98 0.09
C PHE A 86 -5.82 2.82 -0.26
N GLN A 87 -5.98 3.17 -1.53
CA GLN A 87 -7.11 3.98 -2.00
C GLN A 87 -8.18 3.14 -2.67
N VAL A 88 -9.43 3.57 -2.51
CA VAL A 88 -10.60 2.93 -3.12
C VAL A 88 -11.47 3.95 -3.86
N ASP A 89 -12.17 3.42 -4.85
CA ASP A 89 -13.21 4.11 -5.60
C ASP A 89 -14.54 3.39 -5.35
N LEU A 90 -15.51 4.08 -4.79
CA LEU A 90 -16.83 3.53 -4.52
C LEU A 90 -17.92 4.51 -4.96
N ASP A 91 -18.88 4.01 -5.72
CA ASP A 91 -20.11 4.73 -5.99
C ASP A 91 -20.93 4.91 -4.71
N ALA A 92 -21.94 5.78 -4.77
CA ALA A 92 -22.88 5.98 -3.67
C ALA A 92 -23.56 4.66 -3.29
N ASN A 93 -23.68 4.39 -1.98
CA ASN A 93 -24.32 3.18 -1.44
C ASN A 93 -23.73 1.84 -1.94
N ALA A 94 -22.48 1.84 -2.41
CA ALA A 94 -21.81 0.66 -2.95
C ALA A 94 -20.82 0.01 -1.96
N SER A 95 -20.54 -1.28 -2.19
CA SER A 95 -19.50 -2.02 -1.48
C SER A 95 -18.55 -2.69 -2.45
N ALA A 96 -17.28 -2.81 -2.07
CA ALA A 96 -16.28 -3.58 -2.80
C ALA A 96 -15.44 -4.43 -1.84
N VAL A 97 -14.99 -5.58 -2.34
CA VAL A 97 -14.18 -6.53 -1.56
C VAL A 97 -12.76 -6.53 -2.10
N TYR A 98 -11.83 -6.16 -1.23
CA TYR A 98 -10.40 -6.19 -1.49
C TYR A 98 -9.76 -7.40 -0.84
N SER A 99 -8.69 -7.92 -1.43
CA SER A 99 -7.95 -9.05 -0.86
C SER A 99 -6.50 -8.67 -0.58
N ILE A 100 -6.01 -9.10 0.58
CA ILE A 100 -4.68 -8.75 1.08
C ILE A 100 -3.91 -10.03 1.36
N LYS A 101 -2.70 -10.10 0.83
CA LYS A 101 -1.79 -11.24 0.97
C LYS A 101 -0.41 -10.75 1.41
N VAL A 102 0.34 -11.63 2.06
CA VAL A 102 1.77 -11.39 2.29
C VAL A 102 2.49 -11.50 0.95
N GLY A 103 3.33 -10.53 0.62
CA GLY A 103 4.08 -10.48 -0.63
C GLY A 103 4.78 -9.16 -0.83
N THR A 104 5.66 -9.09 -1.81
CA THR A 104 6.38 -7.86 -2.17
C THR A 104 5.57 -7.08 -3.20
N PRO A 105 5.14 -5.84 -2.90
CA PRO A 105 4.45 -4.98 -3.85
C PRO A 105 5.32 -4.66 -5.07
N GLN A 106 4.66 -4.47 -6.21
CA GLN A 106 5.29 -3.86 -7.37
C GLN A 106 5.65 -2.39 -7.10
N ALA A 107 6.54 -1.85 -7.92
CA ALA A 107 6.82 -0.42 -7.89
C ALA A 107 5.61 0.37 -8.39
N TYR A 108 5.10 1.28 -7.57
CA TYR A 108 3.99 2.16 -7.93
C TYR A 108 4.51 3.50 -8.46
N PRO A 109 3.76 4.17 -9.36
CA PRO A 109 4.06 5.54 -9.75
C PRO A 109 4.12 6.46 -8.53
N THR A 110 5.17 7.28 -8.45
CA THR A 110 5.32 8.26 -7.36
C THR A 110 4.30 9.39 -7.52
N GLN A 111 3.48 9.61 -6.48
CA GLN A 111 2.50 10.70 -6.42
C GLN A 111 2.86 11.83 -5.46
N ALA A 112 3.90 11.65 -4.65
CA ALA A 112 4.41 12.68 -3.75
C ALA A 112 5.93 12.70 -3.79
N GLN A 113 6.51 13.89 -3.92
CA GLN A 113 7.96 14.08 -4.03
C GLN A 113 8.41 15.21 -3.11
N THR A 114 9.54 15.00 -2.43
CA THR A 114 10.22 16.03 -1.64
C THR A 114 11.57 16.32 -2.25
N THR A 115 11.91 17.60 -2.35
CA THR A 115 13.20 18.07 -2.84
C THR A 115 13.82 19.05 -1.85
N PHE A 116 15.03 18.72 -1.41
CA PHE A 116 15.90 19.67 -0.71
C PHE A 116 16.59 20.57 -1.73
N MET A 117 16.65 21.87 -1.46
CA MET A 117 17.21 22.87 -2.36
C MET A 117 18.50 23.47 -1.78
N PRO A 118 19.67 22.78 -1.83
CA PRO A 118 20.92 23.25 -1.24
C PRO A 118 21.35 24.64 -1.71
N ARG A 119 21.06 24.98 -2.98
CA ARG A 119 21.34 26.29 -3.56
C ARG A 119 20.62 27.44 -2.86
N ARG A 120 19.53 27.14 -2.14
CA ARG A 120 18.76 28.07 -1.29
C ARG A 120 18.89 27.69 0.19
N LYS A 121 20.05 27.16 0.58
CA LYS A 121 20.38 26.76 1.95
C LYS A 121 19.44 25.65 2.48
N ASP A 122 18.65 25.94 3.50
CA ASP A 122 17.79 25.00 4.24
C ASP A 122 16.33 25.05 3.76
N ASP A 123 16.15 25.17 2.45
CA ASP A 123 14.86 25.22 1.78
C ASP A 123 14.44 23.82 1.33
N ILE A 124 13.23 23.42 1.74
CA ILE A 124 12.62 22.13 1.40
C ILE A 124 11.28 22.41 0.73
N SER A 125 11.06 21.82 -0.43
CA SER A 125 9.75 21.77 -1.07
C SER A 125 9.25 20.34 -1.13
N TRP A 126 7.96 20.13 -0.89
CA TRP A 126 7.30 18.85 -1.18
C TRP A 126 6.02 19.10 -1.97
N GLU A 127 5.74 18.23 -2.93
CA GLU A 127 4.56 18.32 -3.77
C GLU A 127 3.86 16.97 -3.86
N ASN A 128 2.56 17.01 -4.10
CA ASN A 128 1.75 15.86 -4.49
C ASN A 128 0.93 16.21 -5.74
N ASP A 129 0.08 15.29 -6.18
CA ASP A 129 -0.81 15.46 -7.34
C ASP A 129 -1.81 16.62 -7.23
N ARG A 130 -1.96 17.23 -6.05
CA ARG A 130 -2.94 18.30 -5.75
C ARG A 130 -2.34 19.63 -5.34
N SER A 131 -1.16 19.62 -4.74
CA SER A 131 -0.64 20.76 -3.98
C SER A 131 0.88 20.70 -3.87
N ILE A 132 1.48 21.88 -3.78
CA ILE A 132 2.90 22.05 -3.48
C ILE A 132 3.04 22.86 -2.20
N PHE A 133 4.00 22.47 -1.39
CA PHE A 133 4.32 23.09 -0.13
C PHE A 133 5.82 23.37 -0.05
N ARG A 134 6.17 24.31 0.81
CA ARG A 134 7.54 24.74 1.02
C ARG A 134 7.76 25.12 2.47
N MET A 135 8.92 24.78 3.00
CA MET A 135 9.38 25.18 4.32
C MET A 135 10.74 25.86 4.18
N TYR A 136 10.87 27.02 4.82
CA TYR A 136 12.12 27.76 4.91
C TYR A 136 12.76 27.53 6.27
N GLY A 137 13.98 26.99 6.28
CA GLY A 137 14.72 26.86 7.52
C GLY A 137 15.35 28.18 8.01
N PRO A 138 15.93 28.19 9.22
CA PRO A 138 16.51 29.39 9.84
C PRO A 138 17.59 30.09 9.02
N ALA A 139 18.41 29.37 8.27
CA ALA A 139 19.54 29.92 7.53
C ALA A 139 19.11 30.72 6.30
N LEU A 140 18.01 30.32 5.65
CA LEU A 140 17.35 31.08 4.59
C LEU A 140 16.46 32.19 5.17
N ALA A 141 15.73 31.92 6.25
CA ALA A 141 14.83 32.91 6.86
C ALA A 141 15.56 34.15 7.40
N THR A 142 16.84 34.02 7.77
CA THR A 142 17.68 35.12 8.26
C THR A 142 18.62 35.70 7.20
N ASP A 143 18.55 35.19 5.97
CA ASP A 143 19.38 35.68 4.88
C ASP A 143 18.92 37.07 4.41
N LYS A 144 19.84 38.04 4.43
CA LYS A 144 19.57 39.40 3.94
C LYS A 144 19.77 39.56 2.44
N THR A 145 20.39 38.57 1.79
CA THR A 145 20.73 38.56 0.36
C THR A 145 19.72 37.76 -0.47
N GLU A 146 19.09 36.74 0.12
CA GLU A 146 17.99 35.99 -0.48
C GLU A 146 16.66 36.27 0.24
N PRO A 147 15.73 37.03 -0.35
CA PRO A 147 14.40 37.21 0.24
C PRO A 147 13.59 35.91 0.22
N LEU A 148 12.73 35.74 1.23
CA LEU A 148 11.70 34.69 1.29
C LEU A 148 10.61 34.96 0.25
N ILE A 149 10.91 34.63 -1.01
CA ILE A 149 9.94 34.71 -2.09
C ILE A 149 9.20 33.37 -2.16
N SER A 150 7.97 33.35 -1.67
CA SER A 150 6.99 32.35 -2.09
C SER A 150 6.62 32.69 -3.53
N GLY A 151 7.13 31.90 -4.48
CA GLY A 151 6.61 31.93 -5.85
C GLY A 151 5.21 31.33 -5.80
N GLY A 152 4.21 32.17 -5.51
CA GLY A 152 2.83 31.73 -5.32
C GLY A 152 2.31 30.96 -6.52
N LEU A 153 1.84 29.74 -6.25
CA LEU A 153 0.41 29.47 -6.41
C LEU A 153 -0.17 29.35 -4.99
N ASP A 154 -1.25 30.09 -4.74
CA ASP A 154 -2.17 29.86 -3.61
C ASP A 154 -2.88 28.51 -3.76
#